data_AF-A0A7I9YU03-F1
#
_entry.id   AF-A0A7I9YU03-F1
#
_cell.length_a   1.000
_cell.length_b   1.000
_cell.length_c   1.000
_cell.angle_alpha   90.00
_cell.angle_beta   90.00
_cell.angle_gamma   90.00
#
_symmetry.space_group_name_H-M   'P 1'
#
loop_
_entity.id
_entity.type
_entity.pdbx_description
1 polymer ?
#
loop_
_entity_poly.entity_id
_entity_poly.type
_entity_poly.pdbx_seq_one_letter_code
_entity_poly.pdbx_strand_id
1 'polypeptide(L)'
;MDLRAGSPTFLHWHAEELVQNDARMVVIPEGFAHGFQALEPDSELLYLTTAFYQPAFEGGVRYDDPALAIAWPLPPQGLSPRDMAQPPLGADFTGITL
;
A
#
# COMPACT_ATOMS: atom_id res chain seq x y z
N MET A 1 2.11 4.69 0.68
CA MET A 1 3.47 4.73 1.24
C MET A 1 4.46 5.12 0.16
N ASP A 2 5.37 6.04 0.43
CA ASP A 2 6.31 6.57 -0.56
C ASP A 2 7.53 5.65 -0.73
N LEU A 3 7.72 5.09 -1.93
CA LEU A 3 8.87 4.24 -2.26
C LEU A 3 9.90 4.95 -3.13
N ARG A 4 9.73 6.24 -3.45
CA ARG A 4 10.57 6.93 -4.44
C ARG A 4 11.96 7.23 -3.87
N ALA A 5 12.99 6.82 -4.59
CA ALA A 5 14.37 7.12 -4.23
C ALA A 5 14.61 8.63 -4.17
N GLY A 6 15.25 9.10 -3.09
CA GLY A 6 15.53 10.53 -2.87
C GLY A 6 14.33 11.38 -2.49
N SER A 7 13.15 10.81 -2.28
CA SER A 7 11.99 11.56 -1.80
C SER A 7 12.20 12.08 -0.37
N PRO A 8 11.78 13.32 -0.03
CA PRO A 8 11.82 13.84 1.34
C PRO A 8 10.88 13.08 2.30
N THR A 9 9.95 12.29 1.77
CA THR A 9 9.00 11.46 2.53
C THR A 9 9.23 9.97 2.32
N PHE A 10 10.41 9.57 1.85
CA PHE A 10 10.75 8.17 1.60
C PHE A 10 10.45 7.28 2.83
N LEU A 11 9.77 6.15 2.59
CA LEU A 11 9.25 5.20 3.59
C LEU A 11 8.21 5.76 4.57
N HIS A 12 7.79 7.02 4.43
CA HIS A 12 6.62 7.49 5.15
C HIS A 12 5.35 6.94 4.51
N TRP A 13 4.41 6.57 5.36
CA TRP A 13 3.07 6.20 4.97
C TRP A 13 2.06 7.23 5.50
N HIS A 14 0.91 7.24 4.86
CA HIS A 14 -0.25 8.04 5.22
C HIS A 14 -1.47 7.16 4.98
N ALA A 15 -2.47 7.27 5.85
CA ALA A 15 -3.70 6.50 5.77
C ALA A 15 -4.88 7.45 5.97
N GLU A 16 -5.95 7.18 5.23
CA GLU A 16 -7.23 7.87 5.33
C GLU A 16 -8.33 6.82 5.46
N GLU A 17 -9.22 7.00 6.42
CA GLU A 17 -10.40 6.16 6.56
C GLU A 17 -11.45 6.60 5.53
N LEU A 18 -11.80 5.69 4.62
CA LEU A 18 -12.86 5.88 3.65
C LEU A 18 -14.15 5.26 4.19
N VAL A 19 -15.19 6.08 4.31
CA VAL A 19 -16.49 5.67 4.85
C VAL A 19 -17.55 5.78 3.75
N GLN A 20 -18.57 4.93 3.84
CA GLN A 20 -19.70 4.99 2.91
C GLN A 20 -20.38 6.36 2.98
N ASN A 21 -20.82 6.88 1.82
CA ASN A 21 -21.48 8.19 1.67
C ASN A 21 -20.59 9.41 1.92
N ASP A 22 -19.29 9.20 2.08
CA ASP A 22 -18.29 10.25 2.09
C ASP A 22 -17.55 10.19 0.75
N ALA A 23 -17.75 11.19 -0.11
CA ALA A 23 -17.22 11.22 -1.47
C ALA A 23 -15.71 11.47 -1.53
N ARG A 24 -14.97 11.05 -0.50
CA ARG A 24 -13.51 11.11 -0.44
C ARG A 24 -12.92 10.07 -1.37
N MET A 25 -11.91 10.49 -2.12
CA MET A 25 -11.10 9.65 -2.98
C MET A 25 -9.63 9.91 -2.66
N VAL A 26 -8.82 8.86 -2.72
CA VAL A 26 -7.37 8.97 -2.53
C VAL A 26 -6.69 8.81 -3.89
N VAL A 27 -5.86 9.77 -4.25
CA VAL A 27 -4.97 9.67 -5.42
C VAL A 27 -3.65 9.10 -4.96
N ILE A 28 -3.20 8.02 -5.60
CA ILE A 28 -1.93 7.36 -5.33
C ILE A 28 -0.99 7.70 -6.49
N PRO A 29 0.05 8.53 -6.29
CA PRO A 29 0.99 8.86 -7.34
C PRO A 29 1.86 7.65 -7.73
N GLU A 30 2.44 7.69 -8.93
CA GLU A 30 3.46 6.72 -9.33
C GLU A 30 4.62 6.69 -8.32
N GLY A 31 5.10 5.49 -8.04
CA GLY A 31 6.16 5.26 -7.06
C GLY A 31 5.69 5.16 -5.62
N PHE A 32 4.38 5.18 -5.35
CA PHE A 32 3.82 4.84 -4.04
C PHE A 32 3.30 3.41 -4.01
N ALA A 33 3.54 2.72 -2.89
CA ALA A 33 2.80 1.49 -2.57
C ALA A 33 1.44 1.83 -1.98
N HIS A 34 0.45 0.99 -2.28
CA HIS A 34 -0.91 1.10 -1.76
C HIS A 34 -1.33 -0.21 -1.08
N GLY A 35 -2.06 -0.08 0.02
CA GLY A 35 -2.66 -1.18 0.76
C GLY A 35 -3.82 -0.63 1.59
N PHE A 36 -4.78 -1.49 1.92
CA PHE A 36 -5.97 -1.11 2.67
C PHE A 36 -6.41 -2.25 3.60
N GLN A 37 -7.23 -1.91 4.59
CA GLN A 37 -7.92 -2.86 5.45
C GLN A 37 -9.42 -2.55 5.40
N ALA A 38 -10.22 -3.54 5.01
CA ALA A 38 -11.67 -3.44 5.16
C ALA A 38 -12.02 -3.45 6.65
N LEU A 39 -12.71 -2.41 7.12
CA LEU A 39 -13.12 -2.27 8.53
C LEU A 39 -14.50 -2.88 8.79
N GLU A 40 -15.31 -3.03 7.75
CA GLU A 40 -16.66 -3.59 7.79
C GLU A 40 -16.82 -4.71 6.75
N PRO A 41 -17.69 -5.72 7.02
CA PRO A 41 -18.08 -6.70 6.01
C PRO A 41 -18.66 -6.02 4.77
N ASP A 42 -18.55 -6.70 3.61
CA ASP A 42 -19.14 -6.25 2.34
C ASP A 42 -18.64 -4.86 1.87
N SER A 43 -17.48 -4.42 2.36
CA SER A 43 -16.81 -3.21 1.87
C SER A 43 -16.38 -3.38 0.41
N GLU A 44 -16.71 -2.39 -0.42
CA GLU A 44 -16.33 -2.34 -1.83
C GLU A 44 -15.34 -1.20 -2.07
N LEU A 45 -14.37 -1.43 -2.97
CA LEU A 45 -13.40 -0.42 -3.37
C LEU A 45 -13.30 -0.37 -4.90
N LEU A 46 -13.44 0.83 -5.46
CA LEU A 46 -13.32 1.09 -6.89
C LEU A 46 -12.00 1.78 -7.19
N TYR A 47 -11.26 1.24 -8.16
CA TYR A 47 -10.01 1.81 -8.64
C TYR A 47 -10.20 2.43 -10.03
N LEU A 48 -9.71 3.66 -10.18
CA LEU A 48 -9.46 4.26 -11.48
C LEU A 48 -7.95 4.22 -11.69
N THR A 49 -7.49 3.41 -12.64
CA THR A 49 -6.06 3.22 -12.92
C THR A 49 -5.65 3.97 -14.19
N THR A 50 -4.41 4.47 -14.20
CA THR A 50 -3.82 5.16 -15.36
C THR A 50 -3.37 4.21 -16.46
N ALA A 51 -3.19 2.92 -16.13
CA ALA A 51 -2.74 1.87 -17.05
C ALA A 51 -3.44 0.52 -16.75
N PHE A 52 -3.42 -0.37 -17.74
CA PHE A 52 -3.86 -1.75 -17.57
C PHE A 52 -2.88 -2.57 -16.73
N TYR A 53 -3.42 -3.54 -16.00
CA TYR A 53 -2.63 -4.46 -15.19
C TYR A 53 -1.65 -5.28 -16.04
N GLN A 54 -0.40 -5.34 -15.58
CA GLN A 54 0.65 -6.18 -16.15
C GLN A 54 1.43 -6.85 -15.00
N PRO A 55 1.33 -8.18 -14.82
CA PRO A 55 1.93 -8.88 -13.68
C PRO A 55 3.43 -8.64 -13.49
N ALA A 56 4.17 -8.47 -14.60
CA ALA A 56 5.62 -8.27 -14.59
C ALA A 56 6.05 -6.91 -13.99
N PHE A 57 5.13 -5.95 -13.88
CA PHE A 57 5.40 -4.61 -13.37
C PHE A 57 4.82 -4.37 -11.98
N GLU A 58 4.26 -5.40 -11.34
CA GLU A 58 3.67 -5.30 -10.02
C GLU A 58 4.65 -5.79 -8.95
N GLY A 59 5.07 -4.86 -8.08
CA GLY A 59 5.81 -5.18 -6.86
C GLY A 59 4.88 -5.40 -5.67
N GLY A 60 5.45 -5.76 -4.52
CA GLY A 60 4.73 -5.79 -3.26
C GLY A 60 5.62 -5.37 -2.11
N VAL A 61 4.99 -5.00 -1.01
CA VAL A 61 5.66 -4.68 0.25
C VAL A 61 4.97 -5.45 1.36
N ARG A 62 5.75 -5.96 2.30
CA ARG A 62 5.24 -6.68 3.45
C ARG A 62 4.35 -5.77 4.31
N TYR A 63 3.12 -6.21 4.58
CA TYR A 63 2.10 -5.41 5.28
C TYR A 63 2.46 -5.12 6.75
N ASP A 64 3.17 -6.04 7.41
CA ASP A 64 3.63 -5.97 8.81
C ASP A 64 5.13 -5.70 8.92
N ASP A 65 5.73 -5.06 7.90
CA ASP A 65 7.15 -4.73 7.95
C ASP A 65 7.48 -3.82 9.16
N PRO A 66 8.37 -4.25 10.07
CA PRO A 66 8.72 -3.46 11.25
C PRO A 66 9.36 -2.11 10.94
N ALA A 67 10.01 -1.96 9.77
CA ALA A 67 10.61 -0.69 9.35
C ALA A 67 9.55 0.35 8.97
N LEU A 68 8.35 -0.11 8.58
CA LEU A 68 7.24 0.76 8.18
C LEU A 68 6.30 1.05 9.35
N ALA A 69 6.17 0.12 10.29
CA ALA A 69 5.35 0.24 11.49
C ALA A 69 3.94 0.81 11.19
N ILE A 70 3.30 0.28 10.14
CA ILE A 70 1.95 0.73 9.74
C ILE A 70 0.97 0.41 10.86
N ALA A 71 0.27 1.43 11.35
CA ALA A 71 -0.71 1.30 12.42
C ALA A 71 -2.06 0.84 11.85
N TRP A 72 -2.15 -0.45 11.51
CA TRP A 72 -3.41 -1.06 11.07
C TRP A 72 -4.46 -1.00 12.21
N PRO A 73 -5.68 -0.50 11.95
CA PRO A 73 -6.68 -0.29 13.01
C PRO A 73 -7.25 -1.59 13.59
N LEU A 74 -7.23 -2.69 12.84
CA LEU A 74 -7.64 -4.02 13.29
C LEU A 74 -6.51 -5.04 13.06
N PRO A 75 -6.51 -6.20 13.76
CA PRO A 75 -5.63 -7.30 13.43
C PRO A 75 -5.75 -7.71 11.94
N PRO A 76 -4.65 -7.79 11.18
CA PRO A 76 -4.68 -8.14 9.76
C PRO A 76 -5.29 -9.53 9.52
N GLN A 77 -6.21 -9.59 8.57
CA GLN A 77 -6.96 -10.79 8.20
C GLN A 77 -7.16 -10.82 6.68
N GLY A 78 -7.48 -11.99 6.12
CA GLY A 78 -7.75 -12.13 4.69
C GLY A 78 -6.53 -11.92 3.78
N LEU A 79 -5.32 -12.07 4.31
CA LEU A 79 -4.08 -11.90 3.57
C LEU A 79 -3.92 -12.98 2.50
N SER A 80 -3.56 -12.57 1.28
CA SER A 80 -3.29 -13.53 0.22
C SER A 80 -1.96 -14.28 0.47
N PRO A 81 -1.76 -15.47 -0.14
CA PRO A 81 -0.46 -16.14 -0.10
C PRO A 81 0.69 -15.27 -0.63
N ARG A 82 0.40 -14.39 -1.60
CA ARG A 82 1.39 -13.46 -2.15
C ARG A 82 1.81 -12.40 -1.12
N ASP A 83 0.86 -11.81 -0.40
CA ASP A 83 1.13 -10.75 0.58
C ASP A 83 1.89 -11.31 1.78
N MET A 84 1.53 -12.52 2.23
CA MET A 84 2.25 -13.23 3.29
C MET A 84 3.68 -13.62 2.89
N ALA A 85 3.95 -13.79 1.59
CA ALA A 85 5.25 -14.17 1.07
C ALA A 85 6.17 -12.97 0.79
N GLN A 86 5.70 -11.73 0.97
CA GLN A 86 6.56 -10.56 0.76
C GLN A 86 7.71 -10.56 1.78
N PRO A 87 8.97 -10.43 1.34
CA PRO A 87 10.09 -10.30 2.25
C PRO A 87 10.02 -8.96 2.99
N PRO A 88 10.64 -8.85 4.19
CA PRO A 88 10.87 -7.55 4.78
C PRO A 88 11.74 -6.70 3.85
N LEU A 89 11.56 -5.38 3.90
CA LEU A 89 12.40 -4.42 3.21
C LEU A 89 13.85 -4.62 3.66
N GLY A 90 14.75 -4.76 2.68
CA GLY A 90 16.18 -4.84 2.93
C GLY A 90 16.67 -3.54 3.56
N ALA A 91 17.67 -3.65 4.44
CA ALA A 91 18.34 -2.48 5.02
C ALA A 91 19.04 -1.61 3.96
N ASP A 92 19.29 -2.18 2.78
CA ASP A 92 19.87 -1.56 1.59
C ASP A 92 18.82 -1.03 0.60
N PHE A 93 17.53 -1.11 0.93
CA PHE A 93 16.48 -0.59 0.04
C PHE A 93 16.50 0.95 0.00
N THR A 94 16.96 1.50 -1.13
CA THR A 94 17.08 2.96 -1.34
C THR A 94 15.90 3.58 -2.10
N GLY A 95 14.85 2.81 -2.33
CA GLY A 95 13.70 3.23 -3.11
C GLY A 95 13.79 2.92 -4.61
N ILE A 96 12.70 3.18 -5.30
CA ILE A 96 12.55 2.96 -6.74
C ILE A 96 12.78 4.24 -7.54
N THR A 97 13.27 4.08 -8.76
CA THR A 97 13.39 5.15 -9.75
C THR A 97 12.30 4.93 -10.81
N LEU A 98 11.58 6.00 -11.15
CA LEU A 98 10.51 6.01 -12.15
C LEU A 98 11.07 6.22 -13.56
#